data_AF-G7EP72-F1
#
_entry.id   AF-G7EP72-F1
#
_cell.length_a   1.000
_cell.length_b   1.000
_cell.length_c   1.000
_cell.angle_alpha   90.00
_cell.angle_beta   90.00
_cell.angle_gamma   90.00
#
_symmetry.space_group_name_H-M   'P 1'
#
loop_
_entity.id
_entity.type
_entity.pdbx_description
1 polymer ?
#
loop_
_entity_poly.entity_id
_entity_poly.type
_entity_poly.pdbx_seq_one_letter_code
_entity_poly.pdbx_strand_id
1 'polypeptide(L)'
;MPDIVVMFFILGLVAGILRSDLAIPKATYDTLSLLLMLTIGLKGGMVLHGNLSWQLLPEMASVMLLGGLIPLTLYPILKYVVRLSVANSASIAAHYGSVSAGTFAVALAYAESAKLEVGAEVTLYLVMLELPAIIVGLLLYRKLDKAHSENTNLSLKALWHETLTNKSVILLVGGVIIGMMYGTQQGSQVTSLLTNSFKVVLALFLLEMGLVAAQTLRPFPWQQWKLAAFAIITPLFLGTIGVIVGTWLNLELGSVVYWAA
;
A
#
# COMPACT_ATOMS: atom_id res chain seq x y z
N MET A 1 -15.14 18.99 -8.10
CA MET A 1 -16.06 18.09 -7.37
C MET A 1 -15.20 17.04 -6.69
N PRO A 2 -15.47 16.63 -5.44
CA PRO A 2 -14.71 15.56 -4.79
C PRO A 2 -14.85 14.25 -5.56
N ASP A 3 -13.79 13.45 -5.58
CA ASP A 3 -13.78 12.15 -6.25
C ASP A 3 -14.85 11.22 -5.67
N ILE A 4 -15.58 10.50 -6.53
CA ILE A 4 -16.70 9.65 -6.13
C ILE A 4 -16.28 8.55 -5.15
N VAL A 5 -15.07 8.00 -5.31
CA VAL A 5 -14.55 6.93 -4.47
C VAL A 5 -14.27 7.46 -3.05
N VAL A 6 -13.75 8.68 -2.94
CA VAL A 6 -13.54 9.36 -1.65
C VAL A 6 -14.87 9.58 -0.91
N MET A 7 -15.96 9.83 -1.64
CA MET A 7 -17.29 9.97 -1.02
C MET A 7 -17.79 8.68 -0.35
N PHE A 8 -17.40 7.50 -0.85
CA PHE A 8 -17.71 6.22 -0.18
C PHE A 8 -16.94 6.06 1.14
N PHE A 9 -15.67 6.49 1.21
CA PHE A 9 -14.94 6.55 2.48
C PHE A 9 -15.66 7.44 3.49
N ILE A 10 -16.06 8.65 3.07
CA ILE A 10 -16.79 9.60 3.92
C ILE A 10 -18.13 9.00 4.38
N LEU A 11 -18.87 8.33 3.49
CA LEU A 11 -20.11 7.65 3.83
C LEU A 11 -19.88 6.60 4.92
N GLY A 12 -18.85 5.77 4.78
CA GLY A 12 -18.50 4.74 5.76
C GLY A 12 -18.11 5.33 7.11
N LEU A 13 -17.32 6.39 7.10
CA LEU A 13 -16.93 7.13 8.30
C LEU A 13 -18.15 7.70 9.03
N VAL A 14 -19.06 8.38 8.31
CA VAL A 14 -20.28 8.95 8.87
C VAL A 14 -21.20 7.85 9.41
N ALA A 15 -21.42 6.78 8.64
CA ALA A 15 -22.23 5.62 9.04
C ALA A 15 -21.72 4.99 10.34
N GLY A 16 -20.40 4.78 10.46
CA GLY A 16 -19.77 4.25 11.67
C GLY A 16 -19.85 5.19 12.88
N ILE A 17 -19.75 6.51 12.67
CA ILE A 17 -19.91 7.51 13.75
C ILE A 17 -21.36 7.49 14.27
N LEU A 18 -22.33 7.49 13.35
CA LEU A 18 -23.77 7.50 13.64
C LEU A 18 -24.29 6.17 14.23
N ARG A 19 -23.45 5.12 14.31
CA ARG A 19 -23.83 3.77 14.75
C ARG A 19 -24.93 3.16 13.88
N SER A 20 -24.85 3.33 12.56
CA SER A 20 -25.70 2.54 11.67
C SER A 20 -25.39 1.05 11.83
N ASP A 21 -26.36 0.19 11.54
CA ASP A 21 -26.17 -1.26 11.44
C ASP A 21 -25.36 -1.68 10.20
N LEU A 22 -24.78 -0.72 9.47
CA LEU A 22 -23.90 -0.96 8.34
C LEU A 22 -22.60 -1.62 8.83
N ALA A 23 -22.47 -2.91 8.53
CA ALA A 23 -21.27 -3.69 8.75
C ALA A 23 -20.98 -4.52 7.49
N ILE A 24 -19.73 -4.48 7.03
CA ILE A 24 -19.30 -5.33 5.92
C ILE A 24 -18.69 -6.59 6.53
N PRO A 25 -19.14 -7.80 6.14
CA PRO A 25 -18.55 -9.03 6.65
C PRO A 25 -17.06 -9.11 6.32
N LYS A 26 -16.25 -9.62 7.25
CA LYS A 26 -14.80 -9.79 7.06
C LYS A 26 -14.45 -10.53 5.76
N ALA A 27 -15.24 -11.56 5.42
CA ALA A 27 -15.06 -12.30 4.17
C ALA A 27 -15.20 -11.40 2.94
N THR A 28 -16.16 -10.47 2.94
CA THR A 28 -16.35 -9.49 1.86
C THR A 28 -15.16 -8.54 1.77
N TYR A 29 -14.67 -8.01 2.90
CA TYR A 29 -13.47 -7.19 2.91
C TYR A 29 -12.24 -7.93 2.34
N ASP A 30 -12.03 -9.17 2.78
CA ASP A 30 -10.94 -10.01 2.26
C ASP A 30 -11.10 -10.24 0.75
N THR A 31 -12.31 -10.53 0.26
CA THR A 31 -12.57 -10.69 -1.18
C THR A 31 -12.29 -9.40 -1.96
N LEU A 32 -12.76 -8.24 -1.48
CA LEU A 32 -12.51 -6.94 -2.12
C LEU A 32 -11.01 -6.64 -2.21
N SER A 33 -10.27 -6.89 -1.12
CA SER A 33 -8.81 -6.72 -1.08
C SER A 33 -8.10 -7.63 -2.09
N LEU A 34 -8.45 -8.92 -2.14
CA LEU A 34 -7.87 -9.87 -3.09
C LEU A 34 -8.16 -9.47 -4.55
N LEU A 35 -9.38 -9.03 -4.84
CA LEU A 35 -9.76 -8.55 -6.16
C LEU A 35 -8.94 -7.30 -6.55
N LEU A 36 -8.77 -6.33 -5.65
CA LEU A 36 -7.95 -5.15 -5.90
C LEU A 36 -6.50 -5.53 -6.20
N MET A 37 -5.88 -6.37 -5.37
CA MET A 37 -4.49 -6.81 -5.57
C MET A 37 -4.29 -7.52 -6.91
N LEU A 38 -5.19 -8.44 -7.25
CA LEU A 38 -5.16 -9.13 -8.54
C LEU A 38 -5.34 -8.15 -9.71
N THR A 39 -6.30 -7.21 -9.60
CA THR A 39 -6.59 -6.24 -10.66
C THR A 39 -5.42 -5.29 -10.89
N ILE A 40 -4.80 -4.79 -9.82
CA ILE A 40 -3.61 -3.92 -9.88
C ILE A 40 -2.47 -4.68 -10.55
N GLY A 41 -2.24 -5.93 -10.13
CA GLY A 41 -1.22 -6.79 -10.73
C GLY A 41 -1.46 -7.01 -12.22
N LEU A 42 -2.69 -7.39 -12.60
CA LEU A 42 -3.05 -7.60 -14.01
C LEU A 42 -2.88 -6.33 -14.85
N LYS A 43 -3.36 -5.17 -14.37
CA LYS A 43 -3.16 -3.88 -15.04
C LYS A 43 -1.67 -3.64 -15.27
N GLY A 44 -0.84 -3.80 -14.23
CA GLY A 44 0.61 -3.61 -14.36
C GLY A 44 1.28 -4.54 -15.33
N GLY A 45 1.00 -5.84 -15.23
CA GLY A 45 1.51 -6.85 -16.15
C GLY A 45 1.16 -6.53 -17.61
N MET A 46 -0.09 -6.17 -17.88
CA MET A 46 -0.55 -5.89 -19.24
C MET A 46 0.17 -4.71 -19.87
N VAL A 47 0.57 -3.70 -19.10
CA VAL A 47 1.32 -2.57 -19.65
C VAL A 47 2.79 -2.93 -19.89
N LEU A 48 3.36 -3.81 -19.07
CA LEU A 48 4.73 -4.33 -19.27
C LEU A 48 4.86 -5.30 -20.44
N HIS A 49 3.73 -5.85 -20.94
CA HIS A 49 3.72 -6.72 -22.11
C HIS A 49 4.33 -6.01 -23.32
N GLY A 50 5.57 -6.36 -23.66
CA GLY A 50 6.31 -5.79 -24.79
C GLY A 50 6.96 -4.42 -24.54
N ASN A 51 6.84 -3.84 -23.34
CA ASN A 51 7.36 -2.52 -22.98
C ASN A 51 8.41 -2.56 -21.85
N LEU A 52 9.19 -3.63 -21.77
CA LEU A 52 10.26 -3.73 -20.77
C LEU A 52 11.43 -2.82 -21.17
N SER A 53 11.60 -1.70 -20.47
CA SER A 53 12.71 -0.77 -20.71
C SER A 53 13.77 -0.88 -19.61
N TRP A 54 15.02 -0.65 -19.96
CA TRP A 54 16.12 -0.56 -18.98
C TRP A 54 16.00 0.65 -18.05
N GLN A 55 15.15 1.63 -18.40
CA GLN A 55 14.88 2.82 -17.59
C GLN A 55 14.04 2.49 -16.35
N LEU A 56 13.30 1.38 -16.35
CA LEU A 56 12.53 0.90 -15.19
C LEU A 56 13.40 0.44 -14.02
N LEU A 57 14.63 -0.01 -14.29
CA LEU A 57 15.51 -0.58 -13.28
C LEU A 57 15.90 0.41 -12.16
N PRO A 58 16.43 1.62 -12.46
CA PRO A 58 16.77 2.61 -11.43
C PRO A 58 15.54 3.07 -10.64
N GLU A 59 14.38 3.13 -11.28
CA GLU A 59 13.12 3.50 -10.66
C GLU A 59 12.64 2.43 -9.67
N MET A 60 12.55 1.16 -10.09
CA MET A 60 12.22 0.05 -9.19
C MET A 60 13.21 -0.06 -8.03
N ALA A 61 14.51 0.11 -8.30
CA ALA A 61 15.53 0.09 -7.25
C ALA A 61 15.32 1.22 -6.24
N SER A 62 14.96 2.42 -6.70
CA SER A 62 14.68 3.57 -5.84
C SER A 62 13.44 3.34 -4.97
N VAL A 63 12.37 2.76 -5.54
CA VAL A 63 11.17 2.36 -4.81
C VAL A 63 11.51 1.34 -3.72
N MET A 64 12.21 0.25 -4.07
CA MET A 64 12.60 -0.77 -3.09
C MET A 64 13.46 -0.20 -1.98
N LEU A 65 14.38 0.71 -2.32
CA LEU A 65 15.26 1.38 -1.37
C LEU A 65 14.46 2.27 -0.41
N LEU A 66 13.48 3.04 -0.91
CA LEU A 66 12.57 3.80 -0.04
C LEU A 66 11.78 2.88 0.88
N GLY A 67 11.19 1.80 0.35
CA GLY A 67 10.43 0.83 1.16
C GLY A 67 11.25 0.23 2.30
N GLY A 68 12.56 0.03 2.10
CA GLY A 68 13.48 -0.40 3.16
C GLY A 68 13.95 0.71 4.10
N LEU A 69 14.17 1.93 3.60
CA LEU A 69 14.67 3.06 4.39
C LEU A 69 13.59 3.69 5.29
N ILE A 70 12.34 3.73 4.85
CA ILE A 70 11.25 4.33 5.63
C ILE A 70 11.10 3.65 7.00
N PRO A 71 11.04 2.31 7.12
CA PRO A 71 10.95 1.67 8.43
C PRO A 71 12.19 1.94 9.30
N LEU A 72 13.39 1.97 8.72
CA LEU A 72 14.63 2.28 9.44
C LEU A 72 14.63 3.69 10.03
N THR A 73 14.10 4.66 9.28
CA THR A 73 14.05 6.07 9.69
C THR A 73 12.93 6.35 10.68
N LEU A 74 11.76 5.73 10.52
CA LEU A 74 10.60 5.96 11.39
C LEU A 74 10.64 5.18 12.70
N TYR A 75 11.27 4.00 12.72
CA TYR A 75 11.40 3.19 13.93
C TYR A 75 11.92 3.97 15.14
N PRO A 76 13.05 4.70 15.09
CA PRO A 76 13.55 5.44 16.26
C PRO A 76 12.56 6.52 16.72
N ILE A 77 11.85 7.18 15.80
CA ILE A 77 10.84 8.19 16.14
C ILE A 77 9.69 7.52 16.91
N LEU A 78 9.18 6.41 16.40
CA LEU A 78 8.12 5.64 17.05
C LEU A 78 8.54 5.08 18.42
N LYS A 79 9.78 4.59 18.51
CA LYS A 79 10.30 3.97 19.73
C LYS A 79 10.63 4.99 20.82
N TYR A 80 11.26 6.11 20.48
CA TYR A 80 11.82 7.04 21.47
C TYR A 80 10.97 8.30 21.65
N VAL A 81 10.35 8.83 20.59
CA VAL A 81 9.53 10.05 20.65
C VAL A 81 8.08 9.72 20.99
N VAL A 82 7.48 8.82 20.20
CA VAL A 82 6.09 8.35 20.42
C VAL A 82 6.02 7.39 21.62
N ARG A 83 7.12 6.69 21.92
CA ARG A 83 7.30 5.77 23.08
C ARG A 83 6.47 4.50 23.00
N LEU A 84 6.43 3.86 21.84
CA LEU A 84 5.73 2.59 21.64
C LEU A 84 6.58 1.38 22.08
N SER A 85 5.93 0.21 22.19
CA SER A 85 6.62 -1.07 22.36
C SER A 85 7.50 -1.37 21.14
N VAL A 86 8.47 -2.30 21.29
CA VAL A 86 9.32 -2.71 20.16
C VAL A 86 8.48 -3.29 19.02
N ALA A 87 7.53 -4.17 19.35
CA ALA A 87 6.56 -4.73 18.41
C ALA A 87 5.77 -3.66 17.66
N ASN A 88 5.14 -2.72 18.39
CA ASN A 88 4.31 -1.69 17.77
C ASN A 88 5.14 -0.71 16.94
N SER A 89 6.34 -0.35 17.41
CA SER A 89 7.23 0.53 16.65
C SER A 89 7.68 -0.10 15.33
N ALA A 90 8.09 -1.37 15.37
CA ALA A 90 8.51 -2.10 14.17
C ALA A 90 7.35 -2.33 13.20
N SER A 91 6.18 -2.74 13.71
CA SER A 91 4.98 -2.96 12.90
C SER A 91 4.50 -1.69 12.20
N ILE A 92 4.38 -0.57 12.94
CA ILE A 92 3.95 0.71 12.36
C ILE A 92 5.01 1.24 11.38
N ALA A 93 6.29 1.16 11.71
CA ALA A 93 7.36 1.58 10.81
C ALA A 93 7.33 0.80 9.48
N ALA A 94 7.13 -0.52 9.55
CA ALA A 94 6.95 -1.37 8.37
C ALA A 94 5.70 -1.01 7.58
N HIS A 95 4.60 -0.69 8.25
CA HIS A 95 3.35 -0.28 7.61
C HIS A 95 3.51 1.00 6.80
N TYR A 96 4.27 1.98 7.31
CA TYR A 96 4.57 3.24 6.60
C TYR A 96 5.59 3.07 5.44
N GLY A 97 6.46 2.06 5.50
CA GLY A 97 7.36 1.75 4.39
C GLY A 97 6.72 0.92 3.29
N SER A 98 5.61 0.26 3.60
CA SER A 98 4.77 -0.46 2.64
C SER A 98 3.74 0.48 2.02
N VAL A 99 2.94 -0.02 1.08
CA VAL A 99 1.82 0.72 0.49
C VAL A 99 0.49 0.01 0.78
N SER A 100 -0.54 0.81 1.03
CA SER A 100 -1.92 0.31 1.05
C SER A 100 -2.50 0.37 -0.37
N ALA A 101 -3.16 -0.72 -0.80
CA ALA A 101 -3.95 -0.67 -2.03
C ALA A 101 -5.01 0.43 -2.00
N GLY A 102 -5.49 0.84 -0.82
CA GLY A 102 -6.39 1.97 -0.68
C GLY A 102 -5.76 3.29 -1.11
N THR A 103 -4.59 3.66 -0.57
CA THR A 103 -3.89 4.90 -0.95
C THR A 103 -3.44 4.89 -2.41
N PHE A 104 -2.89 3.76 -2.88
CA PHE A 104 -2.53 3.57 -4.28
C PHE A 104 -3.72 3.81 -5.22
N ALA A 105 -4.88 3.28 -4.85
CA ALA A 105 -6.06 3.37 -5.69
C ALA A 105 -6.73 4.76 -5.63
N VAL A 106 -6.61 5.49 -4.51
CA VAL A 106 -6.99 6.91 -4.44
C VAL A 106 -6.05 7.76 -5.31
N ALA A 107 -4.73 7.50 -5.28
CA ALA A 107 -3.78 8.16 -6.16
C ALA A 107 -4.11 7.92 -7.64
N LEU A 108 -4.46 6.68 -7.99
CA LEU A 108 -4.95 6.32 -9.34
C LEU A 108 -6.22 7.06 -9.73
N ALA A 109 -7.25 7.05 -8.86
CA ALA A 109 -8.49 7.75 -9.14
C ALA A 109 -8.26 9.26 -9.32
N TYR A 110 -7.41 9.85 -8.48
CA TYR A 110 -7.02 11.26 -8.59
C TYR A 110 -6.31 11.54 -9.91
N ALA A 111 -5.26 10.78 -10.25
CA ALA A 111 -4.50 10.98 -11.48
C ALA A 111 -5.38 10.84 -12.73
N GLU A 112 -6.25 9.84 -12.78
CA GLU A 112 -7.22 9.68 -13.87
C GLU A 112 -8.21 10.84 -13.94
N SER A 113 -8.75 11.29 -12.80
CA SER A 113 -9.71 12.41 -12.75
C SER A 113 -9.10 13.73 -13.20
N ALA A 114 -7.82 13.94 -12.88
CA ALA A 114 -7.02 15.09 -13.27
C ALA A 114 -6.44 14.97 -14.69
N LYS A 115 -6.68 13.84 -15.38
CA LYS A 115 -6.12 13.51 -16.70
C LYS A 115 -4.59 13.61 -16.75
N LEU A 116 -3.94 13.21 -15.67
CA LEU A 116 -2.49 13.15 -15.59
C LEU A 116 -1.99 11.89 -16.29
N GLU A 117 -0.89 12.01 -17.02
CA GLU A 117 -0.20 10.87 -17.60
C GLU A 117 0.49 10.08 -16.47
N VAL A 118 0.26 8.77 -16.47
CA VAL A 118 0.74 7.83 -15.46
C VAL A 118 1.50 6.73 -16.17
N GLY A 119 2.73 6.53 -15.74
CA GLY A 119 3.60 5.47 -16.22
C GLY A 119 3.02 4.08 -15.94
N ALA A 120 3.30 3.15 -16.84
CA ALA A 120 2.95 1.73 -16.77
C ALA A 120 3.35 1.07 -15.45
N GLU A 121 4.54 1.44 -15.01
CA GLU A 121 5.33 0.86 -13.96
C GLU A 121 4.84 1.20 -12.56
N VAL A 122 3.99 2.20 -12.43
CA VAL A 122 3.44 2.65 -11.15
C VAL A 122 2.76 1.52 -10.37
N THR A 123 2.07 0.63 -11.09
CA THR A 123 1.45 -0.58 -10.54
C THR A 123 2.44 -1.56 -9.91
N LEU A 124 3.70 -1.57 -10.36
CA LEU A 124 4.76 -2.39 -9.80
C LEU A 124 5.26 -1.84 -8.46
N TYR A 125 5.14 -0.54 -8.21
CA TYR A 125 5.64 0.06 -6.98
C TYR A 125 5.02 -0.58 -5.74
N LEU A 126 3.75 -0.99 -5.82
CA LEU A 126 3.03 -1.60 -4.71
C LEU A 126 3.73 -2.87 -4.21
N VAL A 127 4.12 -3.76 -5.14
CA VAL A 127 4.90 -4.97 -4.81
C VAL A 127 6.27 -4.59 -4.24
N MET A 128 6.92 -3.63 -4.90
CA MET A 128 8.32 -3.28 -4.64
C MET A 128 8.49 -2.58 -3.29
N LEU A 129 7.48 -1.89 -2.78
CA LEU A 129 7.48 -1.28 -1.45
C LEU A 129 7.18 -2.30 -0.35
N GLU A 130 6.26 -3.23 -0.60
CA GLU A 130 5.76 -4.13 0.44
C GLU A 130 6.84 -5.10 0.96
N LEU A 131 7.60 -5.75 0.07
CA LEU A 131 8.60 -6.74 0.49
C LEU A 131 9.75 -6.14 1.32
N PRO A 132 10.44 -5.06 0.88
CA PRO A 132 11.52 -4.46 1.66
C PRO A 132 11.03 -3.95 3.02
N ALA A 133 9.85 -3.33 3.07
CA ALA A 133 9.33 -2.75 4.30
C ALA A 133 9.03 -3.82 5.37
N ILE A 134 8.38 -4.91 4.96
CA ILE A 134 8.08 -6.04 5.86
C ILE A 134 9.37 -6.70 6.33
N ILE A 135 10.33 -6.95 5.43
CA ILE A 135 11.61 -7.58 5.78
C ILE A 135 12.35 -6.72 6.81
N VAL A 136 12.49 -5.42 6.57
CA VAL A 136 13.16 -4.50 7.50
C VAL A 136 12.41 -4.43 8.83
N GLY A 137 11.08 -4.35 8.81
CA GLY A 137 10.25 -4.35 10.02
C GLY A 137 10.47 -5.59 10.89
N LEU A 138 10.45 -6.78 10.29
CA LEU A 138 10.67 -8.05 10.99
C LEU A 138 12.10 -8.15 11.54
N LEU A 139 13.10 -7.69 10.78
CA LEU A 139 14.49 -7.63 11.23
C LEU A 139 14.66 -6.67 12.42
N LEU A 140 14.05 -5.49 12.38
CA LEU A 140 14.05 -4.53 13.48
C LEU A 140 13.40 -5.11 14.74
N TYR A 141 12.22 -5.73 14.59
CA TYR A 141 11.51 -6.36 15.71
C TYR A 141 12.37 -7.41 16.39
N ARG A 142 12.88 -8.39 15.65
CA ARG A 142 13.64 -9.51 16.21
C ARG A 142 14.98 -9.09 16.81
N LYS A 143 15.70 -8.14 16.19
CA LYS A 143 16.99 -7.66 16.70
C LYS A 143 16.85 -6.89 18.02
N LEU A 144 15.73 -6.19 18.20
CA LEU A 144 15.52 -5.27 19.33
C LEU A 144 14.65 -5.88 20.43
N ASP A 145 13.88 -6.93 20.14
CA ASP A 145 13.11 -7.70 21.12
C ASP A 145 13.88 -8.95 21.60
N LYS A 146 15.03 -8.70 22.26
CA LYS A 146 15.95 -9.76 22.72
C LYS A 146 15.32 -10.76 23.68
N ALA A 147 14.29 -10.36 24.43
CA ALA A 147 13.62 -11.20 25.43
C ALA A 147 12.84 -12.39 24.80
N HIS A 148 12.42 -12.31 23.54
CA HIS A 148 11.76 -13.39 22.80
C HIS A 148 12.66 -14.07 21.75
N SER A 149 13.92 -13.62 21.62
CA SER A 149 14.78 -13.97 20.49
C SER A 149 15.85 -15.02 20.81
N GLU A 150 15.77 -15.72 21.94
CA GLU A 150 16.83 -16.66 22.38
C GLU A 150 16.87 -18.01 21.63
N ASN A 151 15.92 -18.35 20.76
CA ASN A 151 15.87 -19.71 20.16
C ASN A 151 15.55 -19.81 18.65
N THR A 152 15.59 -18.72 17.89
CA THR A 152 15.32 -18.79 16.45
C THR A 152 16.53 -18.38 15.62
N ASN A 153 17.33 -19.38 15.22
CA ASN A 153 18.27 -19.22 14.11
C ASN A 153 17.48 -18.79 12.87
N LEU A 154 17.72 -17.55 12.43
CA LEU A 154 17.07 -16.99 11.25
C LEU A 154 17.52 -17.74 10.00
N SER A 155 16.60 -18.49 9.41
CA SER A 155 16.72 -18.76 7.98
C SER A 155 16.15 -17.55 7.25
N LEU A 156 17.00 -16.74 6.61
CA LEU A 156 16.53 -15.71 5.66
C LEU A 156 15.55 -16.32 4.65
N LYS A 157 15.75 -17.60 4.31
CA LYS A 157 14.83 -18.39 3.48
C LYS A 157 13.41 -18.47 4.06
N ALA A 158 13.24 -18.60 5.38
CA ALA A 158 11.93 -18.64 6.01
C ALA A 158 11.21 -17.29 5.95
N LEU A 159 11.94 -16.18 6.14
CA LEU A 159 11.38 -14.83 5.96
C LEU A 159 10.96 -14.57 4.52
N TRP A 160 11.82 -14.91 3.55
CA TRP A 160 11.48 -14.83 2.13
C TRP A 160 10.30 -15.72 1.76
N HIS A 161 10.22 -16.92 2.34
CA HIS A 161 9.07 -17.80 2.13
C HIS A 161 7.79 -17.17 2.71
N GLU A 162 7.82 -16.66 3.94
CA GLU A 162 6.66 -16.06 4.59
C GLU A 162 6.15 -14.82 3.85
N THR A 163 7.05 -13.95 3.38
CA THR A 163 6.67 -12.75 2.62
C THR A 163 6.15 -13.07 1.22
N LEU A 164 6.78 -14.00 0.50
CA LEU A 164 6.33 -14.42 -0.82
C LEU A 164 5.05 -15.26 -0.77
N THR A 165 4.76 -15.93 0.34
CA THR A 165 3.53 -16.72 0.51
C THR A 165 2.34 -15.87 0.98
N ASN A 166 2.52 -14.56 1.15
CA ASN A 166 1.43 -13.66 1.51
C ASN A 166 0.38 -13.61 0.39
N LYS A 167 -0.90 -13.80 0.74
CA LYS A 167 -2.03 -13.80 -0.21
C LYS A 167 -2.07 -12.58 -1.13
N SER A 168 -1.77 -11.39 -0.60
CA SER A 168 -1.77 -10.14 -1.36
C SER A 168 -0.62 -10.12 -2.36
N VAL A 169 0.58 -10.51 -1.91
CA VAL A 169 1.79 -10.56 -2.74
C VAL A 169 1.65 -11.61 -3.85
N ILE A 170 1.15 -12.82 -3.53
CA ILE A 170 0.91 -13.88 -4.51
C ILE A 170 -0.03 -13.39 -5.61
N LEU A 171 -1.17 -12.79 -5.25
CA LEU A 171 -2.14 -12.34 -6.24
C LEU A 171 -1.63 -11.17 -7.08
N LEU A 172 -0.90 -10.26 -6.46
CA LEU A 172 -0.31 -9.11 -7.13
C LEU A 172 0.76 -9.55 -8.13
N VAL A 173 1.75 -10.35 -7.69
CA VAL A 173 2.81 -10.89 -8.55
C VAL A 173 2.23 -11.82 -9.62
N GLY A 174 1.31 -12.71 -9.24
CA GLY A 174 0.62 -13.59 -10.17
C GLY A 174 -0.17 -12.81 -11.22
N GLY A 175 -0.86 -11.73 -10.82
CA GLY A 175 -1.52 -10.80 -11.73
C GLY A 175 -0.55 -10.14 -12.70
N VAL A 176 0.61 -9.67 -12.23
CA VAL A 176 1.65 -9.08 -13.10
C VAL A 176 2.14 -10.10 -14.13
N ILE A 177 2.42 -11.33 -13.72
CA ILE A 177 2.88 -12.39 -14.64
C ILE A 177 1.81 -12.69 -15.69
N ILE A 178 0.56 -12.90 -15.27
CA ILE A 178 -0.56 -13.18 -16.19
C ILE A 178 -0.77 -12.00 -17.16
N GLY A 179 -0.78 -10.77 -16.64
CA GLY A 179 -0.92 -9.58 -17.47
C GLY A 179 0.22 -9.45 -18.50
N MET A 180 1.45 -9.72 -18.09
CA MET A 180 2.63 -9.66 -18.96
C MET A 180 2.64 -10.74 -20.03
N MET A 181 2.03 -11.91 -19.77
CA MET A 181 1.95 -12.99 -20.75
C MET A 181 0.90 -12.75 -21.84
N TYR A 182 -0.25 -12.16 -21.49
CA TYR A 182 -1.39 -12.04 -22.41
C TYR A 182 -1.64 -10.61 -22.93
N GLY A 183 -1.06 -9.59 -22.30
CA GLY A 183 -1.25 -8.20 -22.67
C GLY A 183 -2.72 -7.75 -22.65
N THR A 184 -2.98 -6.55 -23.18
CA THR A 184 -4.32 -5.95 -23.19
C THR A 184 -5.28 -6.60 -24.20
N GLN A 185 -4.75 -7.16 -25.30
CA GLN A 185 -5.58 -7.72 -26.37
C GLN A 185 -6.00 -9.17 -26.11
N GLN A 186 -5.07 -10.07 -25.80
CA GLN A 186 -5.36 -11.51 -25.73
C GLN A 186 -6.06 -11.90 -24.42
N GLY A 187 -5.83 -11.17 -23.33
CA GLY A 187 -6.45 -11.43 -22.02
C GLY A 187 -7.82 -10.77 -21.80
N SER A 188 -8.28 -9.95 -22.74
CA SER A 188 -9.42 -9.02 -22.56
C SER A 188 -10.73 -9.69 -22.12
N GLN A 189 -10.99 -10.93 -22.54
CA GLN A 189 -12.21 -11.66 -22.19
C GLN A 189 -12.37 -11.88 -20.68
N VAL A 190 -11.26 -12.00 -19.95
CA VAL A 190 -11.26 -12.22 -18.50
C VAL A 190 -10.85 -10.97 -17.74
N THR A 191 -9.86 -10.22 -18.26
CA THR A 191 -9.31 -9.07 -17.55
C THR A 191 -10.20 -7.83 -17.63
N SER A 192 -10.93 -7.62 -18.74
CA SER A 192 -11.70 -6.39 -18.97
C SER A 192 -12.80 -6.17 -17.93
N LEU A 193 -13.54 -7.23 -17.55
CA LEU A 193 -14.58 -7.12 -16.53
C LEU A 193 -13.99 -6.65 -15.19
N LEU A 194 -12.84 -7.22 -14.82
CA LEU A 194 -12.17 -6.94 -13.57
C LEU A 194 -11.55 -5.53 -13.57
N THR A 195 -10.85 -5.14 -14.64
CA THR A 195 -10.18 -3.84 -14.75
C THR A 195 -11.18 -2.68 -14.85
N ASN A 196 -12.31 -2.86 -15.53
CA ASN A 196 -13.36 -1.85 -15.65
C ASN A 196 -14.16 -1.69 -14.35
N SER A 197 -14.32 -2.78 -13.58
CA SER A 197 -15.01 -2.74 -12.28
C SER A 197 -14.13 -2.21 -11.15
N PHE A 198 -12.85 -1.90 -11.40
CA PHE A 198 -11.88 -1.50 -10.39
C PHE A 198 -12.39 -0.37 -9.48
N LYS A 199 -12.96 0.71 -10.04
CA LYS A 199 -13.47 1.84 -9.26
C LYS A 199 -14.63 1.47 -8.35
N VAL A 200 -15.47 0.52 -8.77
CA VAL A 200 -16.61 0.02 -7.98
C VAL A 200 -16.10 -0.79 -6.79
N VAL A 201 -15.20 -1.74 -7.05
CA VAL A 201 -14.57 -2.57 -6.00
C VAL A 201 -13.82 -1.67 -5.00
N LEU A 202 -13.10 -0.66 -5.51
CA LEU A 202 -12.39 0.30 -4.69
C LEU A 202 -13.34 1.14 -3.82
N ALA A 203 -14.44 1.62 -4.37
CA ALA A 203 -15.43 2.40 -3.62
C ALA A 203 -15.99 1.60 -2.44
N LEU A 204 -16.31 0.32 -2.65
CA LEU A 204 -16.75 -0.58 -1.58
C LEU A 204 -15.64 -0.87 -0.55
N PHE A 205 -14.39 -1.01 -1.00
CA PHE A 205 -13.24 -1.16 -0.11
C PHE A 205 -13.04 0.09 0.76
N LEU A 206 -13.12 1.29 0.18
CA LEU A 206 -13.00 2.55 0.90
C LEU A 206 -14.17 2.79 1.86
N LEU A 207 -15.38 2.34 1.53
CA LEU A 207 -16.51 2.35 2.44
C LEU A 207 -16.19 1.58 3.72
N GLU A 208 -15.61 0.37 3.59
CA GLU A 208 -15.19 -0.41 4.75
C GLU A 208 -14.06 0.27 5.52
N MET A 209 -13.06 0.81 4.83
CA MET A 209 -11.98 1.56 5.49
C MET A 209 -12.51 2.77 6.28
N GLY A 210 -13.57 3.43 5.81
CA GLY A 210 -14.27 4.49 6.52
C GLY A 210 -14.94 3.99 7.80
N LEU A 211 -15.63 2.84 7.75
CA LEU A 211 -16.23 2.20 8.91
C LEU A 211 -15.18 1.80 9.95
N VAL A 212 -14.08 1.17 9.51
CA VAL A 212 -12.96 0.78 10.37
C VAL A 212 -12.32 2.02 11.02
N ALA A 213 -12.15 3.12 10.27
CA ALA A 213 -11.63 4.37 10.83
C ALA A 213 -12.55 4.93 11.92
N ALA A 214 -13.87 4.96 11.69
CA ALA A 214 -14.86 5.40 12.68
C ALA A 214 -14.82 4.56 13.96
N GLN A 215 -14.71 3.24 13.83
CA GLN A 215 -14.64 2.31 14.95
C GLN A 215 -13.33 2.45 15.72
N THR A 216 -12.20 2.57 15.02
CA THR A 216 -10.86 2.67 15.61
C THR A 216 -10.67 3.98 16.38
N LEU A 217 -11.26 5.08 15.90
CA LEU A 217 -11.20 6.39 16.55
C LEU A 217 -12.21 6.54 17.70
N ARG A 218 -12.92 5.48 18.10
CA ARG A 218 -13.98 5.56 19.11
C ARG A 218 -13.74 4.62 20.31
N PRO A 219 -13.75 5.14 21.56
CA PRO A 219 -13.65 6.55 21.92
C PRO A 219 -12.31 7.13 21.44
N PHE A 220 -12.25 8.45 21.20
CA PHE A 220 -11.04 9.06 20.68
C PHE A 220 -9.85 8.77 21.61
N PRO A 221 -8.74 8.20 21.12
CA PRO A 221 -7.64 7.74 21.96
C PRO A 221 -6.76 8.92 22.38
N TRP A 222 -7.31 9.83 23.20
CA TRP A 222 -6.62 11.05 23.69
C TRP A 222 -5.27 10.73 24.36
N GLN A 223 -5.16 9.56 25.00
CA GLN A 223 -3.92 9.09 25.61
C GLN A 223 -2.79 8.84 24.60
N GLN A 224 -3.12 8.60 23.32
CA GLN A 224 -2.18 8.35 22.24
C GLN A 224 -2.00 9.56 21.30
N TRP A 225 -2.17 10.79 21.80
CA TRP A 225 -2.04 12.01 20.99
C TRP A 225 -0.71 12.11 20.23
N LYS A 226 0.38 11.54 20.77
CA LYS A 226 1.68 11.48 20.08
C LYS A 226 1.63 10.64 18.82
N LEU A 227 0.92 9.51 18.86
CA LEU A 227 0.73 8.64 17.71
C LEU A 227 -0.20 9.31 16.69
N ALA A 228 -1.24 10.02 17.14
CA ALA A 228 -2.10 10.80 16.26
C ALA A 228 -1.32 11.92 15.54
N ALA A 229 -0.49 12.68 16.27
CA ALA A 229 0.36 13.70 15.69
C ALA A 229 1.36 13.11 14.67
N PHE A 230 2.00 11.99 15.03
CA PHE A 230 2.85 11.24 14.11
C PHE A 230 2.09 10.81 12.85
N ALA A 231 0.88 10.29 12.99
CA ALA A 231 0.08 9.80 11.88
C ALA A 231 -0.40 10.90 10.92
N ILE A 232 -0.44 12.15 11.36
CA ILE A 232 -0.78 13.31 10.52
C ILE A 232 0.47 13.90 9.86
N ILE A 233 1.57 14.03 10.61
CA ILE A 233 2.78 14.71 10.16
C ILE A 233 3.62 13.82 9.23
N THR A 234 3.77 12.54 9.57
CA THR A 234 4.66 11.63 8.85
C THR A 234 4.25 11.43 7.38
N PRO A 235 2.97 11.20 7.02
CA PRO A 235 2.57 11.11 5.62
C PRO A 235 2.91 12.36 4.80
N LEU A 236 2.75 13.57 5.37
CA LEU A 236 3.09 14.81 4.67
C LEU A 236 4.59 14.89 4.38
N PHE A 237 5.42 14.53 5.36
CA PHE A 237 6.87 14.52 5.18
C PHE A 237 7.32 13.45 4.18
N LEU A 238 6.83 12.22 4.30
CA LEU A 238 7.15 11.15 3.36
C LEU A 238 6.66 11.49 1.95
N GLY A 239 5.46 12.05 1.82
CA GLY A 239 4.92 12.49 0.54
C GLY A 239 5.81 13.54 -0.12
N THR A 240 6.36 14.51 0.64
CA THR A 240 7.33 15.46 0.09
C THR A 240 8.62 14.80 -0.39
N ILE A 241 9.13 13.80 0.34
CA ILE A 241 10.29 13.02 -0.11
C ILE A 241 9.96 12.28 -1.40
N GLY A 242 8.79 11.65 -1.47
CA GLY A 242 8.28 10.97 -2.65
C GLY A 242 8.24 11.88 -3.88
N VAL A 243 7.69 13.09 -3.74
CA VAL A 243 7.68 14.10 -4.81
C VAL A 243 9.09 14.47 -5.25
N ILE A 244 10.01 14.71 -4.30
CA ILE A 244 11.40 15.07 -4.62
C ILE A 244 12.09 13.93 -5.38
N VAL A 245 11.93 12.68 -4.94
CA VAL A 245 12.56 11.53 -5.60
C VAL A 245 11.93 11.28 -6.98
N GLY A 246 10.61 11.29 -7.08
CA GLY A 246 9.91 11.08 -8.36
C GLY A 246 10.24 12.16 -9.40
N THR A 247 10.38 13.43 -8.98
CA THR A 247 10.81 14.51 -9.87
C THR A 247 12.29 14.38 -10.25
N TRP A 248 13.16 13.93 -9.34
CA TRP A 248 14.57 13.66 -9.66
C TRP A 248 14.76 12.51 -10.66
N LEU A 249 13.86 11.53 -10.63
CA LEU A 249 13.79 10.43 -11.61
C LEU A 249 13.18 10.85 -12.96
N ASN A 250 12.80 12.12 -13.14
CA ASN A 250 12.13 12.65 -14.33
C ASN A 250 10.83 11.89 -14.70
N LEU A 251 10.07 11.47 -13.70
CA LEU A 251 8.80 10.79 -13.92
C LEU A 251 7.72 11.77 -14.38
N GLU A 252 6.72 11.23 -15.09
CA GLU A 252 5.51 11.95 -15.43
C GLU A 252 4.78 12.42 -14.16
N LEU A 253 4.07 13.54 -14.27
CA LEU A 253 3.45 14.19 -13.11
C LEU A 253 2.41 13.28 -12.43
N GLY A 254 1.70 12.43 -13.18
CA GLY A 254 0.80 11.44 -12.61
C GLY A 254 1.55 10.36 -11.83
N SER A 255 2.68 9.85 -12.34
CA SER A 255 3.53 8.90 -11.59
C SER A 255 4.06 9.53 -10.29
N VAL A 256 4.47 10.80 -10.30
CA VAL A 256 4.93 11.52 -9.10
C VAL A 256 3.85 11.56 -8.00
N VAL A 257 2.56 11.64 -8.36
CA VAL A 257 1.46 11.57 -7.38
C VAL A 257 1.49 10.27 -6.59
N TYR A 258 1.85 9.14 -7.22
CA TYR A 258 1.93 7.85 -6.52
C TYR A 258 3.13 7.76 -5.60
N TRP A 259 4.24 8.41 -5.93
CA TRP A 259 5.37 8.50 -5.02
C TRP A 259 5.03 9.32 -3.77
N ALA A 260 4.11 10.27 -3.90
CA ALA A 260 3.66 11.10 -2.78
C ALA A 260 2.62 10.41 -1.87
N ALA A 261 2.01 9.31 -2.33
CA ALA A 261 0.85 8.66 -1.72
C ALA A 261 1.22 7.41 -0.90
#